data_AF-J4H4T7-F1
#
_entry.id   AF-J4H4T7-F1
#
_cell.length_a   1.000
_cell.length_b   1.000
_cell.length_c   1.000
_cell.angle_alpha   90.00
_cell.angle_beta   90.00
_cell.angle_gamma   90.00
#
_symmetry.space_group_name_H-M   'P 1'
#
loop_
_entity.id
_entity.type
_entity.pdbx_description
1 polymer ?
#
loop_
_entity_poly.entity_id
_entity_poly.type
_entity_poly.pdbx_seq_one_letter_code
_entity_poly.pdbx_strand_id
1 'polypeptide(L)'
;MRFGGLGSSSERNQEKSGEEPIREEDGQVSIAIAEKMLKWHAEAIGRCVELSPATDVPKQTFALLRVLSTAIGSAYIETVLETAISRLDAADTKSEPSLQVLVMLHEVDLICHLWQHYVNLALLPLASNSVSVRRDMVVFNNQSVSRIEGAANHLMQRLADAIISYLALQLTKQKRNDFKPRNDDLSFARVNTEPCVACCEILERVRDASKANLSGKNLEIFLTEIGVAFHSLLLEHLRKFPVSATGGLMLAKDLKSYQDTISSFSIPSLHERFEFIRQLGNVFLVRPDILRSYITEGYLGRIEPSLLRPYLAQRSDWGQAEKGFNDTADDGATAEGRGLKDRLGMGRLSMIMKDLEPLRDMSLRDMSLPTLPSSITTSFPMSSRFTGQSN
;
A
#
# COMPACT_ATOMS: atom_id res chain seq x y z
N MET A 1 -11.39 -65.51 -20.58
CA MET A 1 -11.93 -64.17 -20.24
C MET A 1 -11.18 -63.12 -21.04
N ARG A 2 -11.88 -62.04 -21.37
CA ARG A 2 -11.64 -61.08 -22.46
C ARG A 2 -11.00 -59.78 -21.93
N PHE A 3 -10.48 -58.96 -22.86
CA PHE A 3 -10.00 -57.56 -22.79
C PHE A 3 -8.55 -57.37 -22.30
N GLY A 4 -7.67 -56.58 -22.92
CA GLY A 4 -7.76 -55.58 -24.00
C GLY A 4 -6.79 -54.43 -23.68
N GLY A 5 -5.98 -53.95 -24.63
CA GLY A 5 -5.17 -52.75 -24.44
C GLY A 5 -4.02 -52.58 -25.45
N LEU A 6 -4.25 -51.75 -26.46
CA LEU A 6 -3.22 -51.26 -27.39
C LEU A 6 -2.22 -50.37 -26.64
N GLY A 7 -0.94 -50.71 -26.69
CA GLY A 7 0.16 -49.82 -26.32
C GLY A 7 0.81 -49.24 -27.57
N SER A 8 0.32 -48.10 -28.06
CA SER A 8 1.03 -47.26 -29.03
C SER A 8 2.22 -46.60 -28.35
N SER A 9 3.32 -47.34 -28.25
CA SER A 9 4.62 -46.81 -27.86
C SER A 9 5.44 -46.69 -29.13
N SER A 10 5.54 -45.48 -29.68
CA SER A 10 6.71 -44.95 -30.44
C SER A 10 6.43 -43.75 -31.38
N GLU A 11 5.38 -42.92 -31.17
CA GLU A 11 5.14 -41.75 -32.07
C GLU A 11 4.72 -40.44 -31.37
N ARG A 12 5.43 -40.02 -30.31
CA ARG A 12 5.28 -38.64 -29.78
C ARG A 12 6.59 -38.04 -29.28
N ASN A 13 7.64 -38.08 -30.10
CA ASN A 13 8.87 -37.37 -29.72
C ASN A 13 9.67 -36.79 -30.90
N GLN A 14 8.97 -36.28 -31.90
CA GLN A 14 9.57 -35.46 -32.96
C GLN A 14 8.61 -34.32 -33.29
N GLU A 15 8.79 -33.18 -32.61
CA GLU A 15 8.62 -31.80 -33.12
C GLU A 15 8.69 -30.83 -31.94
N LYS A 16 9.90 -30.32 -31.66
CA LYS A 16 10.19 -29.02 -31.00
C LYS A 16 11.72 -28.80 -30.95
N SER A 17 12.39 -28.99 -32.08
CA SER A 17 13.81 -28.66 -32.24
C SER A 17 13.92 -27.32 -32.97
N GLY A 18 13.83 -26.21 -32.23
CA GLY A 18 13.95 -24.87 -32.81
C GLY A 18 13.47 -23.72 -31.92
N GLU A 19 12.75 -23.98 -30.83
CA GLU A 19 12.45 -22.93 -29.84
C GLU A 19 13.70 -22.70 -29.00
N GLU A 20 14.27 -21.49 -29.10
CA GLU A 20 15.32 -21.03 -28.19
C GLU A 20 14.79 -21.16 -26.75
N PRO A 21 15.58 -21.70 -25.80
CA PRO A 21 15.08 -21.92 -24.45
C PRO A 21 14.66 -20.59 -23.83
N ILE A 22 13.49 -20.57 -23.20
CA ILE A 22 12.97 -19.39 -22.48
C ILE A 22 14.02 -18.96 -21.46
N ARG A 23 14.54 -17.75 -21.62
CA ARG A 23 15.52 -17.13 -20.73
C ARG A 23 14.80 -16.26 -19.70
N GLU A 24 15.44 -15.95 -18.58
CA GLU A 24 14.87 -15.04 -17.56
C GLU A 24 14.69 -13.59 -18.08
N GLU A 25 15.41 -13.23 -19.13
CA GLU A 25 15.27 -11.98 -19.88
C GLU A 25 14.02 -11.94 -20.76
N ASP A 26 13.45 -13.10 -21.11
CA ASP A 26 12.27 -13.18 -21.96
C ASP A 26 11.03 -12.69 -21.19
N GLY A 27 10.39 -11.66 -21.76
CA GLY A 27 9.24 -10.98 -21.16
C GLY A 27 9.58 -9.76 -20.31
N GLN A 28 10.85 -9.33 -20.26
CA GLN A 28 11.21 -8.03 -19.66
C GLN A 28 10.89 -6.87 -20.62
N VAL A 29 10.48 -5.75 -20.03
CA VAL A 29 10.36 -4.48 -20.78
C VAL A 29 11.74 -4.00 -21.18
N SER A 30 11.86 -3.48 -22.41
CA SER A 30 13.09 -2.98 -22.97
C SER A 30 12.82 -1.70 -23.74
N ILE A 31 13.45 -0.61 -23.31
CA ILE A 31 13.42 0.67 -24.03
C ILE A 31 13.89 0.51 -25.48
N ALA A 32 14.91 -0.33 -25.73
CA ALA A 32 15.46 -0.53 -27.07
C ALA A 32 14.42 -1.11 -28.05
N ILE A 33 13.54 -1.98 -27.57
CA ILE A 33 12.43 -2.52 -28.38
C ILE A 33 11.44 -1.41 -28.71
N ALA A 34 11.04 -0.60 -27.72
CA ALA A 34 10.14 0.52 -27.93
C ALA A 34 10.73 1.56 -28.91
N GLU A 35 12.02 1.90 -28.78
CA GLU A 35 12.71 2.78 -29.73
C GLU A 35 12.69 2.23 -31.16
N LYS A 36 12.89 0.91 -31.33
CA LYS A 36 12.84 0.26 -32.64
C LYS A 36 11.43 0.36 -33.24
N MET A 37 10.39 0.15 -32.44
CA MET A 37 9.00 0.32 -32.86
C MET A 37 8.70 1.77 -33.26
N LEU A 38 9.19 2.75 -32.50
CA LEU A 38 9.06 4.17 -32.83
C LEU A 38 9.81 4.53 -34.14
N LYS A 39 10.99 3.97 -34.38
CA LYS A 39 11.75 4.14 -35.64
C LYS A 39 10.99 3.60 -36.85
N TRP A 40 10.48 2.38 -36.76
CA TRP A 40 9.66 1.79 -37.83
C TRP A 40 8.37 2.59 -38.08
N HIS A 41 7.73 3.08 -37.02
CA HIS A 41 6.58 3.96 -37.16
C HIS A 41 6.96 5.28 -37.83
N ALA A 42 8.12 5.88 -37.49
CA ALA A 42 8.59 7.11 -38.14
C ALA A 42 8.87 6.91 -39.64
N GLU A 43 9.42 5.78 -40.05
CA GLU A 43 9.59 5.43 -41.47
C GLU A 43 8.23 5.25 -42.19
N ALA A 44 7.23 4.67 -41.51
CA ALA A 44 5.87 4.58 -42.05
C ALA A 44 5.22 5.95 -42.21
N ILE A 45 5.44 6.86 -41.25
CA ILE A 45 4.98 8.25 -41.32
C ILE A 45 5.68 9.00 -42.46
N GLY A 46 7.00 8.84 -42.64
CA GLY A 46 7.73 9.44 -43.77
C GLY A 46 7.12 9.03 -45.12
N ARG A 47 6.89 7.73 -45.32
CA ARG A 47 6.20 7.22 -46.52
C ARG A 47 4.78 7.76 -46.66
N CYS A 48 4.04 7.88 -45.56
CA CYS A 48 2.70 8.44 -45.55
C CYS A 48 2.69 9.89 -46.05
N VAL A 49 3.65 10.71 -45.63
CA VAL A 49 3.77 12.12 -46.04
C VAL A 49 4.14 12.23 -47.53
N GLU A 50 5.03 11.38 -48.03
CA GLU A 50 5.49 11.42 -49.43
C GLU A 50 4.45 10.87 -50.41
N LEU A 51 3.71 9.82 -50.03
CA LEU A 51 2.83 9.09 -50.94
C LEU A 51 1.36 9.53 -50.87
N SER A 52 0.96 10.25 -49.82
CA SER A 52 -0.43 10.69 -49.65
C SER A 52 -0.66 12.11 -50.16
N PRO A 53 -1.86 12.43 -50.66
CA PRO A 53 -2.27 13.82 -50.85
C PRO A 53 -2.16 14.61 -49.54
N ALA A 54 -1.69 15.87 -49.62
CA ALA A 54 -1.49 16.71 -48.43
C ALA A 54 -2.76 16.92 -47.59
N THR A 55 -3.94 16.81 -48.19
CA THR A 55 -5.25 16.89 -47.51
C THR A 55 -5.57 15.66 -46.68
N ASP A 56 -4.97 14.51 -46.98
CA ASP A 56 -5.25 13.23 -46.32
C ASP A 56 -4.20 12.88 -45.26
N VAL A 57 -3.01 13.48 -45.31
CA VAL A 57 -1.91 13.28 -44.35
C VAL A 57 -2.38 13.31 -42.88
N PRO A 58 -3.23 14.25 -42.41
CA PRO A 58 -3.69 14.25 -41.02
C PRO A 58 -4.46 12.98 -40.64
N LYS A 59 -5.38 12.54 -41.50
CA LYS A 59 -6.22 11.37 -41.26
C LYS A 59 -5.39 10.10 -41.24
N GLN A 60 -4.44 9.98 -42.17
CA GLN A 60 -3.57 8.81 -42.25
C GLN A 60 -2.55 8.77 -41.10
N THR A 61 -2.01 9.93 -40.70
CA THR A 61 -1.16 10.06 -39.50
C THR A 61 -1.92 9.61 -38.25
N PHE A 62 -3.19 9.99 -38.12
CA PHE A 62 -4.00 9.54 -36.99
C PHE A 62 -4.26 8.02 -37.03
N ALA A 63 -4.52 7.44 -38.21
CA ALA A 63 -4.65 6.00 -38.35
C ALA A 63 -3.37 5.26 -37.92
N LEU A 64 -2.19 5.76 -38.32
CA LEU A 64 -0.90 5.21 -37.92
C LEU A 64 -0.63 5.36 -36.41
N LEU A 65 -1.00 6.50 -35.80
CA LEU A 65 -0.94 6.67 -34.34
C LEU A 65 -1.77 5.61 -33.60
N ARG A 66 -2.93 5.20 -34.13
CA ARG A 66 -3.70 4.11 -33.54
C ARG A 66 -2.97 2.77 -33.63
N VAL A 67 -2.30 2.50 -34.75
CA VAL A 67 -1.46 1.30 -34.91
C VAL A 67 -0.30 1.31 -33.91
N LEU A 68 0.38 2.45 -33.75
CA LEU A 68 1.42 2.61 -32.72
C LEU A 68 0.88 2.32 -31.33
N SER A 69 -0.32 2.82 -31.02
CA SER A 69 -0.95 2.64 -29.72
C SER A 69 -1.29 1.20 -29.42
N THR A 70 -1.79 0.45 -30.42
CA THR A 70 -1.99 -0.98 -30.28
C THR A 70 -0.66 -1.73 -30.07
N ALA A 71 0.38 -1.36 -30.82
CA ALA A 71 1.66 -2.07 -30.81
C ALA A 71 2.46 -1.84 -29.51
N ILE A 72 2.68 -0.58 -29.11
CA ILE A 72 3.44 -0.26 -27.89
C ILE A 72 2.56 -0.33 -26.65
N GLY A 73 1.33 0.20 -26.71
CA GLY A 73 0.45 0.28 -25.55
C GLY A 73 -0.08 -1.09 -25.17
N SER A 74 -0.97 -1.65 -26.00
CA SER A 74 -1.69 -2.87 -25.63
C SER A 74 -0.87 -4.16 -25.79
N ALA A 75 -0.21 -4.35 -26.94
CA ALA A 75 0.51 -5.59 -27.22
C ALA A 75 1.84 -5.72 -26.48
N TYR A 76 2.41 -4.61 -26.00
CA TYR A 76 3.71 -4.61 -25.35
C TYR A 76 3.63 -4.22 -23.87
N ILE A 77 3.33 -2.95 -23.56
CA ILE A 77 3.36 -2.46 -22.18
C ILE A 77 2.26 -3.09 -21.32
N GLU A 78 0.99 -3.02 -21.74
CA GLU A 78 -0.14 -3.58 -20.96
C GLU A 78 0.07 -5.09 -20.73
N THR A 79 0.52 -5.82 -21.77
CA THR A 79 0.81 -7.27 -21.66
C THR A 79 1.90 -7.59 -20.63
N VAL A 80 2.99 -6.81 -20.57
CA VAL A 80 4.06 -7.05 -19.59
C VAL A 80 3.60 -6.68 -18.17
N LEU A 81 2.83 -5.59 -18.02
CA LEU A 81 2.24 -5.20 -16.74
C LEU A 81 1.29 -6.30 -16.20
N GLU A 82 0.39 -6.81 -17.04
CA GLU A 82 -0.52 -7.91 -16.69
C GLU A 82 0.24 -9.20 -16.33
N THR A 83 1.32 -9.49 -17.06
CA THR A 83 2.19 -10.64 -16.76
C THR A 83 2.85 -10.49 -15.39
N ALA A 84 3.31 -9.29 -15.03
CA ALA A 84 3.92 -9.07 -13.73
C ALA A 84 2.91 -9.13 -12.57
N ILE A 85 1.67 -8.66 -12.78
CA ILE A 85 0.59 -8.86 -11.81
C ILE A 85 0.36 -10.35 -11.59
N SER A 86 0.25 -11.12 -12.69
CA SER A 86 0.06 -12.57 -12.61
C SER A 86 1.20 -13.28 -11.88
N ARG A 87 2.45 -12.83 -12.08
CA ARG A 87 3.63 -13.34 -11.36
C ARG A 87 3.61 -12.99 -9.87
N LEU A 88 3.17 -11.78 -9.50
CA LEU A 88 3.01 -11.39 -8.10
C LEU A 88 1.92 -12.21 -7.41
N ASP A 89 0.77 -12.41 -8.07
CA ASP A 89 -0.36 -13.16 -7.51
C ASP A 89 -0.06 -14.66 -7.39
N ALA A 90 0.78 -15.21 -8.27
CA ALA A 90 1.23 -16.60 -8.23
C ALA A 90 2.40 -16.85 -7.26
N ALA A 91 3.04 -15.80 -6.74
CA ALA A 91 4.17 -15.94 -5.84
C ALA A 91 3.75 -16.56 -4.50
N ASP A 92 4.67 -17.30 -3.85
CA ASP A 92 4.40 -17.85 -2.52
C ASP A 92 4.20 -16.71 -1.52
N THR A 93 3.01 -16.65 -0.91
CA THR A 93 2.64 -15.69 0.15
C THR A 93 3.58 -15.68 1.36
N LYS A 94 4.38 -16.74 1.56
CA LYS A 94 5.39 -16.81 2.63
C LYS A 94 6.75 -16.29 2.22
N SER A 95 6.99 -16.19 0.92
CA SER A 95 8.22 -15.67 0.35
C SER A 95 8.17 -14.15 0.29
N GLU A 96 9.35 -13.58 0.23
CA GLU A 96 9.51 -12.14 0.11
C GLU A 96 9.12 -11.66 -1.30
N PRO A 97 8.34 -10.57 -1.43
CA PRO A 97 7.95 -10.06 -2.72
C PRO A 97 9.15 -9.53 -3.52
N SER A 98 9.18 -9.84 -4.81
CA SER A 98 10.21 -9.35 -5.72
C SER A 98 10.02 -7.86 -6.01
N LEU A 99 11.07 -7.07 -5.75
CA LEU A 99 11.09 -5.63 -6.02
C LEU A 99 11.47 -5.30 -7.47
N GLN A 100 11.74 -6.30 -8.32
CA GLN A 100 12.04 -6.12 -9.75
C GLN A 100 10.90 -5.41 -10.50
N VAL A 101 9.69 -5.50 -9.96
CA VAL A 101 8.50 -4.77 -10.46
C VAL A 101 8.75 -3.26 -10.51
N LEU A 102 9.50 -2.69 -9.55
CA LEU A 102 9.82 -1.26 -9.55
C LEU A 102 10.74 -0.88 -10.72
N VAL A 103 11.71 -1.74 -11.06
CA VAL A 103 12.58 -1.54 -12.23
C VAL A 103 11.76 -1.55 -13.51
N MET A 104 10.84 -2.50 -13.64
CA MET A 104 9.96 -2.56 -14.81
C MET A 104 9.02 -1.35 -14.91
N LEU A 105 8.47 -0.87 -13.79
CA LEU A 105 7.67 0.37 -13.76
C LEU A 105 8.50 1.59 -14.22
N HIS A 106 9.78 1.64 -13.86
CA HIS A 106 10.69 2.69 -14.33
C HIS A 106 10.90 2.63 -15.85
N GLU A 107 11.13 1.43 -16.41
CA GLU A 107 11.27 1.25 -17.87
C GLU A 107 9.99 1.65 -18.61
N VAL A 108 8.80 1.31 -18.07
CA VAL A 108 7.51 1.71 -18.64
C VAL A 108 7.34 3.23 -18.64
N ASP A 109 7.71 3.91 -17.55
CA ASP A 109 7.68 5.38 -17.46
C ASP A 109 8.58 6.03 -18.54
N LEU A 110 9.79 5.50 -18.74
CA LEU A 110 10.70 5.98 -19.78
C LEU A 110 10.12 5.78 -21.20
N ILE A 111 9.50 4.64 -21.47
CA ILE A 111 8.85 4.38 -22.76
C ILE A 111 7.67 5.34 -22.97
N CYS A 112 6.86 5.59 -21.95
CA CYS A 112 5.77 6.57 -22.01
C CYS A 112 6.29 7.98 -22.31
N HIS A 113 7.40 8.39 -21.70
CA HIS A 113 8.05 9.67 -22.01
C HIS A 113 8.53 9.74 -23.46
N LEU A 114 9.19 8.69 -23.97
CA LEU A 114 9.64 8.63 -25.36
C LEU A 114 8.48 8.70 -26.34
N TRP A 115 7.41 7.95 -26.09
CA TRP A 115 6.19 8.01 -26.88
C TRP A 115 5.63 9.43 -26.90
N GLN A 116 5.41 10.03 -25.72
CA GLN A 116 4.80 11.36 -25.61
C GLN A 116 5.64 12.40 -26.35
N HIS A 117 6.96 12.33 -26.22
CA HIS A 117 7.87 13.21 -26.95
C HIS A 117 7.74 13.02 -28.47
N TYR A 118 7.76 11.77 -28.94
CA TYR A 118 7.61 11.42 -30.35
C TYR A 118 6.28 11.92 -30.94
N VAL A 119 5.16 11.69 -30.25
CA VAL A 119 3.84 12.15 -30.73
C VAL A 119 3.78 13.67 -30.83
N ASN A 120 4.27 14.38 -29.81
CA ASN A 120 4.23 15.84 -29.77
C ASN A 120 5.12 16.49 -30.83
N LEU A 121 6.32 15.96 -31.05
CA LEU A 121 7.28 16.54 -32.00
C LEU A 121 7.09 16.08 -33.44
N ALA A 122 6.78 14.80 -33.67
CA ALA A 122 6.75 14.26 -35.02
C ALA A 122 5.33 14.18 -35.60
N LEU A 123 4.34 13.77 -34.81
CA LEU A 123 3.01 13.45 -35.35
C LEU A 123 2.05 14.65 -35.34
N LEU A 124 1.93 15.35 -34.21
CA LEU A 124 0.98 16.46 -34.11
C LEU A 124 1.19 17.56 -35.16
N PRO A 125 2.42 17.98 -35.51
CA PRO A 125 2.63 18.99 -36.56
C PRO A 125 2.09 18.61 -37.94
N LEU A 126 2.05 17.31 -38.27
CA LEU A 126 1.52 16.80 -39.55
C LEU A 126 0.00 16.99 -39.68
N ALA A 127 -0.70 17.22 -38.57
CA ALA A 127 -2.13 17.55 -38.55
C ALA A 127 -2.41 19.06 -38.44
N SER A 128 -1.41 19.93 -38.65
CA SER A 128 -1.55 21.39 -38.50
C SER A 128 -2.59 22.03 -39.43
N ASN A 129 -2.81 21.46 -40.61
CA ASN A 129 -3.83 21.90 -41.56
C ASN A 129 -5.25 21.39 -41.23
N SER A 130 -5.42 20.58 -40.17
CA SER A 130 -6.72 20.05 -39.73
C SER A 130 -6.85 20.11 -38.20
N VAL A 131 -7.44 21.21 -37.71
CA VAL A 131 -7.63 21.45 -36.27
C VAL A 131 -8.47 20.35 -35.61
N SER A 132 -9.50 19.82 -36.29
CA SER A 132 -10.34 18.75 -35.77
C SER A 132 -9.55 17.45 -35.57
N VAL A 133 -8.84 17.00 -36.60
CA VAL A 133 -8.04 15.76 -36.53
C VAL A 133 -6.92 15.91 -35.50
N ARG A 134 -6.25 17.06 -35.44
CA ARG A 134 -5.22 17.33 -34.44
C ARG A 134 -5.79 17.22 -33.02
N ARG A 135 -6.98 17.78 -32.76
CA ARG A 135 -7.67 17.66 -31.47
C ARG A 135 -7.95 16.20 -31.13
N ASP A 136 -8.49 15.43 -32.08
CA ASP A 136 -8.82 14.03 -31.87
C ASP A 136 -7.57 13.18 -31.60
N MET A 137 -6.45 13.47 -32.27
CA MET A 137 -5.15 12.84 -32.00
C MET A 137 -4.67 13.09 -30.58
N VAL A 138 -4.76 14.33 -30.08
CA VAL A 138 -4.37 14.68 -28.71
C VAL A 138 -5.25 13.93 -27.70
N VAL A 139 -6.57 13.94 -27.91
CA VAL A 139 -7.51 13.23 -27.02
C VAL A 139 -7.20 11.73 -26.98
N PHE A 140 -7.02 11.11 -28.15
CA PHE A 140 -6.69 9.68 -28.24
C PHE A 140 -5.34 9.34 -27.59
N ASN A 141 -4.32 10.17 -27.80
CA ASN A 141 -3.00 9.97 -27.21
C ASN A 141 -3.05 10.03 -25.68
N ASN A 142 -3.75 11.03 -25.14
CA ASN A 142 -3.92 11.18 -23.68
C ASN A 142 -4.71 10.02 -23.09
N GLN A 143 -5.75 9.54 -23.78
CA GLN A 143 -6.50 8.34 -23.36
C GLN A 143 -5.62 7.08 -23.39
N SER A 144 -4.74 6.94 -24.39
CA SER A 144 -3.83 5.80 -24.48
C SER A 144 -2.82 5.78 -23.33
N VAL A 145 -2.21 6.93 -23.02
CA VAL A 145 -1.29 7.02 -21.88
C VAL A 145 -2.01 6.87 -20.55
N SER A 146 -3.21 7.42 -20.39
CA SER A 146 -4.01 7.23 -19.17
C SER A 146 -4.35 5.76 -18.90
N ARG A 147 -4.56 4.93 -19.94
CA ARG A 147 -4.75 3.49 -19.78
C ARG A 147 -3.49 2.81 -19.22
N ILE A 148 -2.33 3.15 -19.78
CA ILE A 148 -1.04 2.62 -19.32
C ILE A 148 -0.76 3.04 -17.88
N GLU A 149 -0.99 4.32 -17.54
CA GLU A 149 -0.87 4.83 -16.17
C GLU A 149 -1.80 4.08 -15.20
N GLY A 150 -3.04 3.80 -15.62
CA GLY A 150 -3.97 2.99 -14.83
C GLY A 150 -3.45 1.58 -14.55
N ALA A 151 -2.91 0.89 -15.55
CA ALA A 151 -2.32 -0.44 -15.40
C ALA A 151 -1.05 -0.42 -14.51
N ALA A 152 -0.19 0.60 -14.68
CA ALA A 152 1.00 0.79 -13.87
C ALA A 152 0.66 1.05 -12.39
N ASN A 153 -0.35 1.89 -12.13
CA ASN A 153 -0.87 2.14 -10.78
C ASN A 153 -1.45 0.88 -10.15
N HIS A 154 -2.17 0.07 -10.93
CA HIS A 154 -2.68 -1.20 -10.45
C HIS A 154 -1.56 -2.15 -10.02
N LEU A 155 -0.53 -2.34 -10.86
CA LEU A 155 0.64 -3.15 -10.53
C LEU A 155 1.39 -2.61 -9.29
N MET A 156 1.56 -1.30 -9.18
CA MET A 156 2.19 -0.67 -8.02
C MET A 156 1.40 -0.95 -6.72
N GLN A 157 0.07 -0.87 -6.77
CA GLN A 157 -0.79 -1.22 -5.64
C GLN A 157 -0.65 -2.70 -5.26
N ARG A 158 -0.64 -3.61 -6.25
CA ARG A 158 -0.45 -5.05 -5.98
C ARG A 158 0.89 -5.34 -5.30
N LEU A 159 1.95 -4.64 -5.70
CA LEU A 159 3.26 -4.73 -5.03
C LEU A 159 3.19 -4.23 -3.59
N ALA A 160 2.54 -3.08 -3.34
CA ALA A 160 2.36 -2.56 -1.98
C ALA A 160 1.61 -3.55 -1.08
N ASP A 161 0.51 -4.12 -1.58
CA ASP A 161 -0.27 -5.15 -0.87
C ASP A 161 0.59 -6.36 -0.51
N ALA A 162 1.45 -6.83 -1.43
CA ALA A 162 2.35 -7.95 -1.21
C ALA A 162 3.41 -7.65 -0.13
N ILE A 163 4.00 -6.45 -0.15
CA ILE A 163 4.94 -5.98 0.88
C ILE A 163 4.26 -5.92 2.25
N ILE A 164 3.07 -5.33 2.32
CA ILE A 164 2.29 -5.19 3.57
C ILE A 164 1.91 -6.58 4.10
N SER A 165 1.50 -7.50 3.24
CA SER A 165 1.19 -8.89 3.62
C SER A 165 2.41 -9.61 4.18
N TYR A 166 3.58 -9.42 3.57
CA TYR A 166 4.83 -10.00 4.05
C TYR A 166 5.24 -9.43 5.41
N LEU A 167 5.11 -8.11 5.62
CA LEU A 167 5.35 -7.47 6.92
C LEU A 167 4.42 -8.02 8.00
N ALA A 168 3.12 -8.14 7.69
CA ALA A 168 2.15 -8.74 8.60
C ALA A 168 2.54 -10.18 8.97
N LEU A 169 2.96 -10.97 7.98
CA LEU A 169 3.45 -12.34 8.20
C LEU A 169 4.68 -12.37 9.12
N GLN A 170 5.67 -11.49 8.93
CA GLN A 170 6.84 -11.44 9.81
C GLN A 170 6.43 -11.16 11.26
N LEU A 171 5.52 -10.20 11.49
CA LEU A 171 5.02 -9.89 12.84
C LEU A 171 4.29 -11.06 13.50
N THR A 172 3.70 -12.00 12.73
CA THR A 172 3.09 -13.21 13.31
C THR A 172 4.10 -14.20 13.88
N LYS A 173 5.38 -14.12 13.46
CA LYS A 173 6.45 -15.01 13.95
C LYS A 173 6.93 -14.64 15.35
N GLN A 174 6.43 -13.54 15.92
CA GLN A 174 6.76 -13.10 17.27
C GLN A 174 6.37 -14.13 18.31
N LYS A 175 7.33 -14.56 19.12
CA LYS A 175 7.11 -15.55 20.17
C LYS A 175 6.65 -14.84 21.43
N ARG A 176 5.74 -15.48 22.17
CA ARG A 176 5.28 -14.94 23.47
C ARG A 176 6.43 -14.67 24.46
N ASN A 177 7.48 -15.48 24.41
CA ASN A 177 8.64 -15.33 25.28
C ASN A 177 9.53 -14.13 24.92
N ASP A 178 9.35 -13.50 23.76
CA ASP A 178 10.13 -12.34 23.36
C ASP A 178 9.78 -11.10 24.21
N PHE A 179 8.50 -10.92 24.53
CA PHE A 179 8.00 -9.84 25.40
C PHE A 179 7.57 -10.31 26.81
N LYS A 180 7.63 -11.62 27.06
CA LYS A 180 7.41 -12.22 28.39
C LYS A 180 8.46 -13.30 28.70
N PRO A 181 9.75 -12.93 28.82
CA PRO A 181 10.80 -13.87 29.16
C PRO A 181 10.53 -14.53 30.53
N ARG A 182 10.94 -15.80 30.66
CA ARG A 182 10.89 -16.53 31.94
C ARG A 182 12.11 -16.28 32.83
N ASN A 183 13.28 -16.06 32.20
CA ASN A 183 14.53 -15.74 32.87
C ASN A 183 15.05 -14.42 32.30
N ASP A 184 15.33 -13.44 33.17
CA ASP A 184 15.71 -12.09 32.77
C ASP A 184 17.10 -12.03 32.11
N ASP A 185 18.05 -12.88 32.53
CA ASP A 185 19.46 -12.83 32.10
C ASP A 185 19.69 -13.11 30.60
N LEU A 186 18.87 -13.97 29.98
CA LEU A 186 18.96 -14.27 28.54
C LEU A 186 18.33 -13.19 27.66
N SER A 187 17.46 -12.35 28.22
CA SER A 187 16.76 -11.28 27.51
C SER A 187 17.69 -10.12 27.15
N PHE A 188 18.70 -9.85 27.99
CA PHE A 188 19.63 -8.73 27.79
C PHE A 188 20.65 -8.94 26.68
N ALA A 189 20.93 -10.20 26.28
CA ALA A 189 21.89 -10.50 25.23
C ALA A 189 21.37 -10.19 23.81
N ARG A 190 20.05 -10.07 23.62
CA ARG A 190 19.45 -9.77 22.30
C ARG A 190 19.29 -8.26 22.11
N VAL A 191 19.64 -7.79 20.91
CA VAL A 191 19.48 -6.38 20.51
C VAL A 191 18.05 -6.12 20.06
N ASN A 192 17.53 -6.96 19.16
CA ASN A 192 16.16 -6.89 18.66
C ASN A 192 15.57 -8.29 18.52
N THR A 193 14.25 -8.37 18.37
CA THR A 193 13.58 -9.64 18.07
C THR A 193 13.73 -10.02 16.59
N GLU A 194 13.66 -11.32 16.29
CA GLU A 194 13.80 -11.83 14.92
C GLU A 194 12.75 -11.23 13.95
N PRO A 195 11.45 -11.08 14.31
CA PRO A 195 10.48 -10.37 13.48
C PRO A 195 10.84 -8.91 13.23
N CYS A 196 11.39 -8.21 14.24
CA CYS A 196 11.78 -6.83 14.10
C CYS A 196 12.90 -6.66 13.08
N VAL A 197 13.95 -7.47 13.18
CA VAL A 197 15.06 -7.48 12.22
C VAL A 197 14.52 -7.75 10.80
N ALA A 198 13.73 -8.80 10.62
CA ALA A 198 13.19 -9.16 9.30
C ALA A 198 12.31 -8.05 8.69
N CYS A 199 11.45 -7.42 9.49
CA CYS A 199 10.65 -6.27 9.05
C CYS A 199 11.52 -5.06 8.67
N CYS A 200 12.55 -4.74 9.45
CA CYS A 200 13.45 -3.62 9.15
C CYS A 200 14.22 -3.89 7.84
N GLU A 201 14.77 -5.09 7.66
CA GLU A 201 15.55 -5.46 6.46
C GLU A 201 14.74 -5.34 5.16
N ILE A 202 13.47 -5.76 5.14
CA ILE A 202 12.62 -5.59 3.96
C ILE A 202 12.22 -4.13 3.75
N LEU A 203 11.92 -3.37 4.82
CA LEU A 203 11.61 -1.94 4.70
C LEU A 203 12.79 -1.14 4.13
N GLU A 204 14.02 -1.46 4.53
CA GLU A 204 15.23 -0.84 3.97
C GLU A 204 15.41 -1.19 2.49
N ARG A 205 15.21 -2.45 2.11
CA ARG A 205 15.30 -2.85 0.69
C ARG A 205 14.20 -2.24 -0.17
N VAL A 206 12.97 -2.13 0.36
CA VAL A 206 11.87 -1.40 -0.28
C VAL A 206 12.25 0.05 -0.47
N ARG A 207 12.75 0.73 0.58
CA ARG A 207 13.23 2.12 0.48
C ARG A 207 14.27 2.28 -0.62
N ASP A 208 15.28 1.43 -0.65
CA ASP A 208 16.39 1.55 -1.59
C ASP A 208 15.94 1.27 -3.03
N ALA A 209 15.14 0.22 -3.24
CA ALA A 209 14.55 -0.07 -4.55
C ALA A 209 13.60 1.03 -5.02
N SER A 210 12.77 1.59 -4.13
CA SER A 210 11.89 2.71 -4.47
C SER A 210 12.69 3.97 -4.80
N LYS A 211 13.71 4.32 -4.03
CA LYS A 211 14.56 5.50 -4.31
C LYS A 211 15.35 5.35 -5.62
N ALA A 212 15.66 4.13 -6.03
CA ALA A 212 16.36 3.87 -7.28
C ALA A 212 15.45 3.97 -8.52
N ASN A 213 14.16 3.67 -8.38
CA ASN A 213 13.27 3.47 -9.54
C ASN A 213 12.07 4.45 -9.59
N LEU A 214 11.71 5.07 -8.48
CA LEU A 214 10.62 6.06 -8.38
C LEU A 214 11.19 7.44 -8.08
N SER A 215 10.47 8.47 -8.51
CA SER A 215 10.89 9.87 -8.30
C SER A 215 9.76 10.76 -7.84
N GLY A 216 10.12 11.90 -7.25
CA GLY A 216 9.20 12.96 -6.84
C GLY A 216 8.03 12.45 -5.98
N LYS A 217 6.82 12.82 -6.38
CA LYS A 217 5.60 12.48 -5.64
C LYS A 217 5.25 10.99 -5.67
N ASN A 218 5.62 10.26 -6.74
CA ASN A 218 5.32 8.82 -6.83
C ASN A 218 6.10 8.05 -5.75
N LEU A 219 7.37 8.41 -5.55
CA LEU A 219 8.19 7.88 -4.46
C LEU A 219 7.58 8.19 -3.09
N GLU A 220 7.21 9.45 -2.86
CA GLU A 220 6.64 9.91 -1.59
C GLU A 220 5.34 9.18 -1.25
N ILE A 221 4.41 9.07 -2.21
CA ILE A 221 3.12 8.40 -2.03
C ILE A 221 3.32 6.92 -1.72
N PHE A 222 4.13 6.22 -2.51
CA PHE A 222 4.35 4.78 -2.35
C PHE A 222 4.97 4.43 -0.99
N LEU A 223 6.02 5.15 -0.58
CA LEU A 223 6.66 4.93 0.72
C LEU A 223 5.77 5.38 1.89
N THR A 224 4.96 6.42 1.71
CA THR A 224 3.97 6.85 2.72
C THR A 224 2.94 5.76 2.96
N GLU A 225 2.41 5.15 1.91
CA GLU A 225 1.41 4.08 2.03
C GLU A 225 1.97 2.88 2.80
N ILE A 226 3.16 2.41 2.43
CA ILE A 226 3.83 1.30 3.12
C ILE A 226 4.08 1.64 4.59
N GLY A 227 4.57 2.85 4.88
CA GLY A 227 4.82 3.29 6.25
C GLY A 227 3.55 3.40 7.10
N VAL A 228 2.45 3.93 6.53
CA VAL A 228 1.15 4.05 7.21
C VAL A 228 0.52 2.68 7.45
N ALA A 229 0.61 1.78 6.47
CA ALA A 229 0.13 0.41 6.61
C ALA A 229 0.93 -0.35 7.68
N PHE A 230 2.26 -0.26 7.65
CA PHE A 230 3.11 -0.89 8.67
C PHE A 230 2.86 -0.33 10.07
N HIS A 231 2.69 0.98 10.21
CA HIS A 231 2.26 1.59 11.46
C HIS A 231 0.95 0.98 11.98
N SER A 232 -0.03 0.76 11.10
CA SER A 232 -1.31 0.14 11.47
C SER A 232 -1.16 -1.31 11.91
N LEU A 233 -0.29 -2.09 11.23
CA LEU A 233 0.07 -3.45 11.63
C LEU A 233 0.72 -3.50 13.01
N LEU A 234 1.62 -2.56 13.31
CA LEU A 234 2.25 -2.45 14.63
C LEU A 234 1.25 -2.13 15.73
N LEU A 235 0.32 -1.20 15.50
CA LEU A 235 -0.75 -0.91 16.46
C LEU A 235 -1.61 -2.15 16.72
N GLU A 236 -1.98 -2.91 15.69
CA GLU A 236 -2.72 -4.14 15.87
C GLU A 236 -1.91 -5.20 16.63
N HIS A 237 -0.62 -5.32 16.32
CA HIS A 237 0.30 -6.21 17.01
C HIS A 237 0.38 -5.89 18.52
N LEU A 238 0.59 -4.62 18.88
CA LEU A 238 0.70 -4.19 20.28
C LEU A 238 -0.56 -4.48 21.13
N ARG A 239 -1.74 -4.61 20.51
CA ARG A 239 -2.99 -4.98 21.21
C ARG A 239 -3.10 -6.47 21.52
N LYS A 240 -2.29 -7.33 20.89
CA LYS A 240 -2.41 -8.80 20.97
C LYS A 240 -1.34 -9.45 21.83
N PHE A 241 -0.20 -8.80 22.05
CA PHE A 241 0.96 -9.41 22.70
C PHE A 241 1.11 -8.95 24.15
N PRO A 242 1.04 -9.86 25.15
CA PRO A 242 1.23 -9.49 26.54
C PRO A 242 2.70 -9.20 26.84
N VAL A 243 2.96 -8.10 27.55
CA VAL A 243 4.29 -7.57 27.82
C VAL A 243 4.58 -7.55 29.32
N SER A 244 5.72 -8.12 29.70
CA SER A 244 6.29 -8.04 31.05
C SER A 244 7.17 -6.80 31.22
N ALA A 245 7.52 -6.40 32.44
CA ALA A 245 8.43 -5.28 32.68
C ALA A 245 9.78 -5.45 31.93
N THR A 246 10.41 -6.62 32.03
CA THR A 246 11.66 -6.93 31.30
C THR A 246 11.44 -6.97 29.79
N GLY A 247 10.32 -7.55 29.33
CA GLY A 247 9.99 -7.59 27.91
C GLY A 247 9.63 -6.23 27.30
N GLY A 248 9.19 -5.27 28.12
CA GLY A 248 8.99 -3.88 27.70
C GLY A 248 10.28 -3.23 27.21
N LEU A 249 11.44 -3.62 27.77
CA LEU A 249 12.75 -3.13 27.31
C LEU A 249 13.05 -3.65 25.90
N MET A 250 12.77 -4.93 25.64
CA MET A 250 12.92 -5.52 24.31
C MET A 250 12.00 -4.84 23.30
N LEU A 251 10.73 -4.64 23.67
CA LEU A 251 9.76 -3.94 22.84
C LEU A 251 10.23 -2.51 22.51
N ALA A 252 10.77 -1.77 23.48
CA ALA A 252 11.27 -0.43 23.25
C ALA A 252 12.45 -0.40 22.26
N LYS A 253 13.34 -1.40 22.29
CA LYS A 253 14.41 -1.55 21.29
C LYS A 253 13.85 -1.82 19.89
N ASP A 254 12.85 -2.68 19.77
CA ASP A 254 12.20 -2.98 18.49
C ASP A 254 11.48 -1.75 17.91
N LEU A 255 10.72 -1.03 18.74
CA LEU A 255 10.04 0.19 18.33
C LEU A 255 11.01 1.29 17.90
N LYS A 256 12.18 1.39 18.56
CA LYS A 256 13.24 2.30 18.13
C LYS A 256 13.81 1.90 16.77
N SER A 257 14.07 0.61 16.54
CA SER A 257 14.57 0.12 15.25
C SER A 257 13.57 0.38 14.11
N TYR A 258 12.27 0.16 14.36
CA TYR A 258 11.22 0.51 13.39
C TYR A 258 11.18 2.01 13.10
N GLN A 259 11.27 2.86 14.14
CA GLN A 259 11.31 4.31 13.97
C GLN A 259 12.53 4.77 13.16
N ASP A 260 13.71 4.21 13.42
CA ASP A 260 14.94 4.56 12.69
C ASP A 260 14.86 4.15 11.23
N THR A 261 14.38 2.93 10.98
CA THR A 261 14.16 2.41 9.64
C THR A 261 13.21 3.31 8.85
N ILE A 262 12.07 3.67 9.44
CA ILE A 262 11.08 4.54 8.77
C ILE A 262 11.58 5.98 8.64
N SER A 263 12.37 6.49 9.59
CA SER A 263 12.95 7.83 9.49
C SER A 263 13.90 7.95 8.28
N SER A 264 14.54 6.86 7.87
CA SER A 264 15.37 6.80 6.66
C SER A 264 14.57 6.97 5.34
N PHE A 265 13.24 6.85 5.38
CA PHE A 265 12.37 7.16 4.23
C PHE A 265 12.34 8.67 3.97
N SER A 266 12.68 9.48 4.98
CA SER A 266 12.73 10.95 4.90
C SER A 266 11.35 11.59 4.63
N ILE A 267 10.29 11.01 5.21
CA ILE A 267 8.90 11.47 5.07
C ILE A 267 8.41 12.01 6.43
N PRO A 268 8.16 13.33 6.58
CA PRO A 268 7.81 13.94 7.86
C PRO A 268 6.56 13.35 8.52
N SER A 269 5.52 13.06 7.73
CA SER A 269 4.26 12.51 8.25
C SER A 269 4.41 11.11 8.86
N LEU A 270 5.40 10.33 8.40
CA LEU A 270 5.74 9.04 9.01
C LEU A 270 6.52 9.22 10.32
N HIS A 271 7.41 10.21 10.40
CA HIS A 271 8.18 10.45 11.61
C HIS A 271 7.29 10.70 12.83
N GLU A 272 6.26 11.55 12.70
CA GLU A 272 5.31 11.83 13.78
C GLU A 272 4.52 10.58 14.21
N ARG A 273 4.14 9.74 13.26
CA ARG A 273 3.41 8.48 13.51
C ARG A 273 4.25 7.48 14.28
N PHE A 274 5.53 7.31 13.92
CA PHE A 274 6.41 6.39 14.60
C PHE A 274 6.90 6.92 15.95
N GLU A 275 6.99 8.25 16.13
CA GLU A 275 7.17 8.85 17.45
C GLU A 275 5.97 8.57 18.35
N PHE A 276 4.74 8.69 17.83
CA PHE A 276 3.55 8.29 18.57
C PHE A 276 3.59 6.82 19.02
N ILE A 277 3.94 5.88 18.11
CA ILE A 277 4.10 4.46 18.48
C ILE A 277 5.14 4.27 19.58
N ARG A 278 6.25 5.01 19.54
CA ARG A 278 7.30 4.93 20.57
C ARG A 278 6.78 5.38 21.94
N GLN A 279 6.03 6.48 21.99
CA GLN A 279 5.38 6.94 23.23
C GLN A 279 4.35 5.93 23.74
N LEU A 280 3.58 5.32 22.84
CA LEU A 280 2.68 4.22 23.18
C LEU A 280 3.45 2.99 23.69
N GLY A 281 4.63 2.70 23.15
CA GLY A 281 5.51 1.63 23.63
C GLY A 281 6.04 1.85 25.04
N ASN A 282 6.35 3.10 25.40
CA ASN A 282 6.81 3.46 26.74
C ASN A 282 5.74 3.18 27.81
N VAL A 283 4.47 3.12 27.42
CA VAL A 283 3.38 2.69 28.31
C VAL A 283 3.64 1.31 28.91
N PHE A 284 4.43 0.43 28.29
CA PHE A 284 4.77 -0.89 28.86
C PHE A 284 5.94 -0.86 29.86
N LEU A 285 6.68 0.26 29.92
CA LEU A 285 7.84 0.45 30.80
C LEU A 285 7.54 1.27 32.05
N VAL A 286 6.60 2.20 31.93
CA VAL A 286 6.21 3.12 33.00
C VAL A 286 5.63 2.33 34.19
N ARG A 287 5.96 2.70 35.42
CA ARG A 287 5.43 2.04 36.62
C ARG A 287 3.92 2.36 36.82
N PRO A 288 3.13 1.47 37.45
CA PRO A 288 1.69 1.68 37.65
C PRO A 288 1.30 2.99 38.32
N ASP A 289 2.11 3.49 39.26
CA ASP A 289 1.88 4.72 40.04
C ASP A 289 1.83 5.99 39.20
N ILE A 290 2.65 6.06 38.14
CA ILE A 290 2.76 7.24 37.26
C ILE A 290 2.09 7.04 35.90
N LEU A 291 1.54 5.85 35.65
CA LEU A 291 0.94 5.47 34.38
C LEU A 291 -0.23 6.38 33.99
N ARG A 292 -1.08 6.78 34.95
CA ARG A 292 -2.23 7.65 34.70
C ARG A 292 -1.81 9.02 34.19
N SER A 293 -0.87 9.69 34.86
CA SER A 293 -0.33 10.99 34.43
C SER A 293 0.32 10.88 33.05
N TYR A 294 1.12 9.82 32.82
CA TYR A 294 1.79 9.61 31.53
C TYR A 294 0.82 9.51 30.34
N ILE A 295 -0.29 8.78 30.48
CA ILE A 295 -1.25 8.64 29.38
C ILE A 295 -2.15 9.87 29.18
N THR A 296 -2.27 10.74 30.18
CA THR A 296 -3.05 11.98 30.08
C THR A 296 -2.24 13.17 29.55
N GLU A 297 -0.95 12.99 29.33
CA GLU A 297 -0.02 14.04 28.90
C GLU A 297 0.55 13.77 27.49
N GLY A 298 1.19 14.79 26.91
CA GLY A 298 1.97 14.67 25.67
C GLY A 298 1.18 14.14 24.46
N TYR A 299 1.75 13.15 23.77
CA TYR A 299 1.16 12.53 22.58
C TYR A 299 -0.09 11.69 22.90
N LEU A 300 -0.13 11.04 24.07
CA LEU A 300 -1.20 10.12 24.45
C LEU A 300 -2.41 10.85 25.02
N GLY A 301 -2.21 11.99 25.68
CA GLY A 301 -3.29 12.80 26.24
C GLY A 301 -4.28 13.37 25.20
N ARG A 302 -3.92 13.34 23.92
CA ARG A 302 -4.80 13.73 22.80
C ARG A 302 -5.74 12.60 22.36
N ILE A 303 -5.57 11.38 22.88
CA ILE A 303 -6.33 10.20 22.51
C ILE A 303 -7.36 9.90 23.59
N GLU A 304 -8.55 9.49 23.15
CA GLU A 304 -9.60 9.06 24.06
C GLU A 304 -9.12 7.84 24.89
N PRO A 305 -9.26 7.86 26.23
CA PRO A 305 -8.77 6.78 27.08
C PRO A 305 -9.33 5.38 26.72
N SER A 306 -10.55 5.33 26.17
CA SER A 306 -11.18 4.09 25.70
C SER A 306 -10.36 3.39 24.60
N LEU A 307 -9.68 4.15 23.74
CA LEU A 307 -8.84 3.65 22.65
C LEU A 307 -7.46 3.18 23.15
N LEU A 308 -7.00 3.65 24.31
CA LEU A 308 -5.75 3.22 24.93
C LEU A 308 -5.89 1.93 25.75
N ARG A 309 -7.10 1.66 26.28
CA ARG A 309 -7.40 0.49 27.13
C ARG A 309 -6.95 -0.86 26.53
N PRO A 310 -7.13 -1.16 25.23
CA PRO A 310 -6.68 -2.43 24.65
C PRO A 310 -5.16 -2.65 24.73
N TYR A 311 -4.36 -1.58 24.68
CA TYR A 311 -2.90 -1.66 24.82
C TYR A 311 -2.49 -1.82 26.28
N LEU A 312 -3.12 -1.04 27.16
CA LEU A 312 -2.89 -1.10 28.60
C LEU A 312 -3.17 -2.49 29.18
N ALA A 313 -4.24 -3.15 28.70
CA ALA A 313 -4.62 -4.50 29.09
C ALA A 313 -3.56 -5.57 28.75
N GLN A 314 -2.63 -5.28 27.84
CA GLN A 314 -1.53 -6.19 27.51
C GLN A 314 -0.38 -6.13 28.50
N ARG A 315 -0.36 -5.16 29.43
CA ARG A 315 0.64 -5.14 30.50
C ARG A 315 0.41 -6.30 31.47
N SER A 316 1.49 -6.97 31.86
CA SER A 316 1.42 -8.09 32.82
C SER A 316 0.91 -7.71 34.22
N ASP A 317 1.04 -6.43 34.61
CA ASP A 317 0.62 -5.86 35.88
C ASP A 317 -0.71 -5.09 35.79
N TRP A 318 -1.41 -5.14 34.64
CA TRP A 318 -2.61 -4.34 34.40
C TRP A 318 -3.70 -4.56 35.45
N GLY A 319 -3.92 -5.79 35.93
CA GLY A 319 -4.94 -6.05 36.96
C GLY A 319 -4.69 -5.35 38.30
N GLN A 320 -3.45 -4.93 38.58
CA GLN A 320 -3.10 -4.09 39.73
C GLN A 320 -3.24 -2.60 39.38
N ALA A 321 -2.79 -2.20 38.19
CA ALA A 321 -2.88 -0.83 37.70
C ALA A 321 -4.35 -0.37 37.50
N GLU A 322 -5.23 -1.22 36.99
CA GLU A 322 -6.64 -0.93 36.71
C GLU A 322 -7.41 -0.51 37.98
N LYS A 323 -7.10 -1.11 39.13
CA LYS A 323 -7.70 -0.74 40.41
C LYS A 323 -7.36 0.70 40.79
N GLY A 324 -6.10 1.11 40.61
CA GLY A 324 -5.66 2.50 40.82
C GLY A 324 -6.32 3.51 39.86
N PHE A 325 -6.75 3.07 38.66
CA PHE A 325 -7.48 3.91 37.71
C PHE A 325 -8.95 4.11 38.10
N ASN A 326 -9.63 3.09 38.62
CA ASN A 326 -11.03 3.19 39.03
C ASN A 326 -11.21 3.83 40.41
N ASP A 327 -10.33 3.52 41.38
CA ASP A 327 -10.47 4.03 42.75
C ASP A 327 -10.30 5.56 42.83
N THR A 328 -9.54 6.15 41.90
CA THR A 328 -9.34 7.61 41.82
C THR A 328 -10.31 8.31 40.84
N ALA A 329 -11.23 7.58 40.20
CA ALA A 329 -12.37 8.17 39.51
C ALA A 329 -13.56 8.41 40.47
N ASP A 330 -13.64 7.65 41.56
CA ASP A 330 -14.65 7.81 42.62
C ASP A 330 -14.31 8.97 43.58
N ASP A 331 -13.03 9.32 43.73
CA ASP A 331 -12.59 10.48 44.52
C ASP A 331 -12.90 11.84 43.87
N GLY A 332 -13.25 11.86 42.58
CA GLY A 332 -13.74 13.07 41.88
C GLY A 332 -15.25 13.26 41.95
N ALA A 333 -16.02 12.22 42.30
CA ALA A 333 -17.48 12.25 42.35
C ALA A 333 -18.04 12.34 43.79
N THR A 334 -17.19 12.21 44.80
CA THR A 334 -17.61 12.15 46.22
C THR A 334 -17.57 13.48 46.97
N ALA A 335 -17.11 14.57 46.34
CA ALA A 335 -17.07 15.89 46.99
C ALA A 335 -18.34 16.76 46.80
N GLU A 336 -19.22 16.48 45.82
CA GLU A 336 -20.46 17.27 45.60
C GLU A 336 -21.77 16.45 45.61
N GLY A 337 -21.72 15.15 45.88
CA GLY A 337 -22.89 14.26 45.76
C GLY A 337 -23.63 13.89 47.05
N ARG A 338 -23.15 14.30 48.24
CA ARG A 338 -23.69 13.80 49.53
C ARG A 338 -25.02 14.44 49.99
N GLY A 339 -25.63 15.31 49.18
CA GLY A 339 -26.89 15.99 49.55
C GLY A 339 -28.16 15.51 48.85
N LEU A 340 -28.06 14.74 47.75
CA LEU A 340 -29.23 14.48 46.88
C LEU A 340 -29.76 13.04 46.94
N LYS A 341 -28.95 12.08 47.40
CA LYS A 341 -29.27 10.64 47.37
C LYS A 341 -30.29 10.21 48.44
N ASP A 342 -30.57 11.06 49.43
CA ASP A 342 -31.55 10.80 50.50
C ASP A 342 -32.99 11.29 50.21
N ARG A 343 -33.26 11.92 49.05
CA ARG A 343 -34.59 12.49 48.74
C ARG A 343 -35.39 11.79 47.64
N LEU A 344 -34.87 10.75 47.01
CA LEU A 344 -35.60 10.01 45.97
C LEU A 344 -35.60 8.51 46.27
N GLY A 345 -36.65 8.08 46.97
CA GLY A 345 -36.84 6.71 47.43
C GLY A 345 -36.85 5.67 46.30
N MET A 346 -36.18 4.56 46.57
CA MET A 346 -35.97 3.35 45.76
C MET A 346 -37.26 2.58 45.36
N GLY A 347 -38.44 3.19 45.47
CA GLY A 347 -39.74 2.55 45.22
C GLY A 347 -40.45 2.95 43.94
N ARG A 348 -40.03 4.03 43.25
CA ARG A 348 -40.75 4.55 42.05
C ARG A 348 -40.10 4.19 40.71
N LEU A 349 -38.82 3.83 40.68
CA LEU A 349 -38.12 3.45 39.44
C LEU A 349 -38.50 2.04 38.93
N SER A 350 -38.93 1.13 39.81
CA SER A 350 -39.37 -0.21 39.38
C SER A 350 -40.75 -0.23 38.71
N MET A 351 -41.59 0.78 38.94
CA MET A 351 -42.86 0.93 38.23
C MET A 351 -42.66 1.50 36.82
N ILE A 352 -41.70 2.42 36.63
CA ILE A 352 -41.45 3.06 35.32
C ILE A 352 -40.78 2.07 34.34
N MET A 353 -39.99 1.11 34.83
CA MET A 353 -39.41 0.07 33.97
C MET A 353 -40.42 -1.01 33.54
N LYS A 354 -41.56 -1.13 34.22
CA LYS A 354 -42.60 -2.12 33.90
C LYS A 354 -43.55 -1.65 32.78
N ASP A 355 -43.63 -0.35 32.53
CA ASP A 355 -44.49 0.26 31.50
C ASP A 355 -43.79 0.44 30.13
N LEU A 356 -42.51 0.07 30.01
CA LEU A 356 -41.71 0.26 28.78
C LEU A 356 -41.47 -1.04 27.96
N GLU A 357 -41.96 -2.18 28.43
CA GLU A 357 -41.82 -3.46 27.72
C GLU A 357 -42.57 -3.56 26.36
N PRO A 358 -43.66 -2.83 26.05
CA PRO A 358 -44.31 -2.94 24.74
C PRO A 358 -43.59 -2.25 23.57
N LEU A 359 -42.55 -1.45 23.83
CA LEU A 359 -41.85 -0.67 22.78
C LEU A 359 -40.63 -1.37 22.19
N ARG A 360 -40.31 -2.58 22.66
CA ARG A 360 -39.13 -3.35 22.20
C ARG A 360 -39.40 -4.20 20.95
N ASP A 361 -40.65 -4.32 20.50
CA ASP A 361 -41.06 -5.28 19.46
C ASP A 361 -41.35 -4.66 18.07
N MET A 362 -40.87 -3.42 17.81
CA MET A 362 -41.18 -2.68 16.57
C MET A 362 -39.99 -2.09 15.79
N SER A 363 -38.77 -2.64 15.89
CA SER A 363 -37.64 -2.11 15.07
C SER A 363 -36.77 -3.14 14.35
N LEU A 364 -37.26 -4.37 14.11
CA LEU A 364 -36.48 -5.42 13.44
C LEU A 364 -37.01 -5.89 12.08
N ARG A 365 -37.94 -5.16 11.46
CA ARG A 365 -38.35 -5.39 10.06
C ARG A 365 -38.54 -4.04 9.37
N ASP A 366 -37.98 -3.93 8.18
CA ASP A 366 -37.95 -2.77 7.28
C ASP A 366 -36.89 -1.70 7.55
N MET A 367 -35.67 -1.95 7.03
CA MET A 367 -34.91 -0.91 6.32
C MET A 367 -34.06 -1.55 5.21
N SER A 368 -34.55 -1.41 3.99
CA SER A 368 -33.81 -1.60 2.74
C SER A 368 -32.79 -0.47 2.58
N LEU A 369 -31.53 -0.83 2.32
CA LEU A 369 -30.45 0.11 2.03
C LEU A 369 -30.57 0.64 0.59
N PRO A 370 -30.58 1.97 0.36
CA PRO A 370 -30.37 2.52 -0.97
C PRO A 370 -28.87 2.53 -1.31
N THR A 371 -28.54 1.98 -2.47
CA THR A 371 -27.21 2.05 -3.11
C THR A 371 -26.83 3.48 -3.45
N LEU A 372 -25.62 3.91 -3.07
CA LEU A 372 -25.05 5.21 -3.47
C LEU A 372 -24.01 5.06 -4.60
N PRO A 373 -23.94 6.03 -5.53
CA PRO A 373 -23.13 5.99 -6.74
C PRO A 373 -21.68 6.45 -6.48
N SER A 374 -20.71 5.73 -7.04
CA SER A 374 -19.29 6.11 -7.08
C SER A 374 -18.98 6.80 -8.40
N SER A 375 -19.21 8.11 -8.46
CA SER A 375 -18.71 8.99 -9.51
C SER A 375 -18.08 10.24 -8.89
N ILE A 376 -16.76 10.21 -8.66
CA ILE A 376 -15.95 11.43 -8.53
C ILE A 376 -14.65 11.17 -9.29
N THR A 377 -14.66 11.60 -10.56
CA THR A 377 -13.45 11.82 -11.35
C THR A 377 -12.83 13.14 -10.88
N THR A 378 -11.61 13.10 -10.35
CA THR A 378 -10.79 14.31 -10.18
C THR A 378 -9.56 14.17 -11.05
N SER A 379 -9.50 15.01 -12.08
CA SER A 379 -8.43 15.13 -13.04
C SER A 379 -7.76 16.47 -12.80
N PHE A 380 -6.50 16.52 -12.35
CA PHE A 380 -5.71 17.75 -12.15
C PHE A 380 -4.20 17.43 -12.06
N PRO A 381 -3.27 18.39 -12.26
CA PRO A 381 -2.57 18.61 -13.53
C PRO A 381 -1.08 18.22 -13.46
N MET A 382 -0.53 17.85 -14.62
CA MET A 382 0.89 17.60 -14.81
C MET A 382 1.69 18.92 -14.71
N SER A 383 2.66 19.00 -13.80
CA SER A 383 3.54 20.17 -13.65
C SER A 383 4.52 20.26 -14.81
N SER A 384 4.45 21.35 -15.58
CA SER A 384 5.50 21.77 -16.49
C SER A 384 6.62 22.48 -15.73
N ARG A 385 7.83 21.92 -15.78
CA ARG A 385 9.06 22.66 -15.49
C ARG A 385 10.03 22.45 -16.63
N PHE A 386 10.07 23.40 -17.55
CA PHE A 386 11.26 23.78 -18.32
C PHE A 386 11.03 25.18 -18.90
N THR A 387 11.53 26.20 -18.20
CA THR A 387 11.86 27.48 -18.82
C THR A 387 13.34 27.72 -18.54
N GLY A 388 14.16 27.46 -19.56
CA GLY A 388 15.49 28.04 -19.64
C GLY A 388 15.36 29.53 -19.93
N GLN A 389 16.08 30.35 -19.17
CA GLN A 389 16.45 31.70 -19.60
C GLN A 389 17.90 31.63 -20.07
N SER A 390 18.07 31.82 -21.37
CA SER A 390 19.31 32.28 -21.99
C SER A 390 19.32 33.80 -22.01
N ASN A 391 20.38 34.39 -21.50
CA ASN A 391 21.07 35.52 -22.12
C ASN A 391 22.57 35.27 -21.99
#